data_AF-A0A2I1GQB0-F1
#
_entry.id   AF-A0A2I1GQB0-F1
#
_cell.length_a   1.000
_cell.length_b   1.000
_cell.length_c   1.000
_cell.angle_alpha   90.00
_cell.angle_beta   90.00
_cell.angle_gamma   90.00
#
_symmetry.space_group_name_H-M   'P 1'
#
loop_
_entity.id
_entity.type
_entity.pdbx_description
1 polymer ?
#
loop_
_entity_poly.entity_id
_entity_poly.type
_entity_poly.pdbx_seq_one_letter_code
_entity_poly.pdbx_strand_id
1 'polypeptide(L)'
;MKMYNRIKYKGEMLASEHLMDIFHLNVLQEYDWNTTFKFIKKGTNVNRFVTNALDNEIRTYKINNFIKELPKYEILFKRGNNAIITEACIRCYNRTNNHNVPENWDHMWECTSNEYTEEKIMFNALMELENEFKNNTIKMKPLKHVTVEYITLMNQTSKILISENTGRHALKFRELAKGLYNNQLNKIGRTEAKKEMVKVIWERNYLNIREKILYGYRDVQKL
;
A
#
# COMPACT_ATOMS: atom_id res chain seq x y z
N MET A 1 -28.89 -19.54 6.99
CA MET A 1 -27.56 -20.01 6.53
C MET A 1 -26.59 -18.87 6.15
N LYS A 2 -26.95 -17.90 5.29
CA LYS A 2 -26.04 -16.80 4.88
C LYS A 2 -25.55 -15.89 6.03
N MET A 3 -26.41 -15.60 7.01
CA MET A 3 -26.05 -14.74 8.15
C MET A 3 -25.05 -15.42 9.09
N TYR A 4 -25.25 -16.71 9.38
CA TYR A 4 -24.33 -17.51 10.19
C TYR A 4 -22.93 -17.55 9.57
N ASN A 5 -22.82 -17.87 8.27
CA ASN A 5 -21.54 -17.86 7.56
C ASN A 5 -20.89 -16.47 7.58
N ARG A 6 -21.68 -15.39 7.41
CA ARG A 6 -21.16 -14.02 7.50
C ARG A 6 -20.59 -13.69 8.89
N ILE A 7 -21.25 -14.13 9.97
CA ILE A 7 -20.77 -13.93 11.34
C ILE A 7 -19.52 -14.77 11.59
N LYS A 8 -19.54 -16.05 11.17
CA LYS A 8 -18.40 -16.96 11.26
C LYS A 8 -17.16 -16.39 10.56
N TYR A 9 -17.27 -16.01 9.29
CA TYR A 9 -16.14 -15.44 8.53
C TYR A 9 -15.63 -14.12 9.12
N LYS A 10 -16.52 -13.28 9.67
CA LYS A 10 -16.10 -12.09 10.40
C LYS A 10 -15.31 -12.44 11.66
N GLY A 11 -15.79 -13.44 12.42
CA GLY A 11 -15.09 -13.94 13.62
C GLY A 11 -13.70 -14.49 13.28
N GLU A 12 -13.61 -15.33 12.25
CA GLU A 12 -12.34 -15.88 11.76
C GLU A 12 -11.38 -14.78 11.28
N MET A 13 -11.88 -13.76 10.56
CA MET A 13 -11.07 -12.62 10.14
C MET A 13 -10.54 -11.82 11.33
N LEU A 14 -11.37 -11.58 12.35
CA LEU A 14 -10.98 -10.85 13.57
C LEU A 14 -9.99 -11.63 14.43
N ALA A 15 -10.05 -12.96 14.39
CA ALA A 15 -9.13 -13.86 15.08
C ALA A 15 -7.88 -14.20 14.27
N SER A 16 -7.77 -13.70 13.03
CA SER A 16 -6.61 -13.97 12.17
C SER A 16 -5.38 -13.26 12.71
N GLU A 17 -4.32 -14.03 12.96
CA GLU A 17 -3.02 -13.52 13.40
C GLU A 17 -2.43 -12.47 12.43
N HIS A 18 -2.74 -12.60 11.14
CA HIS A 18 -2.30 -11.68 10.09
C HIS A 18 -2.90 -10.28 10.22
N LEU A 19 -4.03 -10.14 10.91
CA LEU A 19 -4.78 -8.89 11.06
C LEU A 19 -4.89 -8.44 12.52
N MET A 20 -4.27 -9.16 13.47
CA MET A 20 -4.31 -8.80 14.89
C MET A 20 -3.77 -7.38 15.13
N ASP A 21 -2.67 -6.99 14.48
CA ASP A 21 -2.13 -5.63 14.58
C ASP A 21 -3.15 -4.59 14.10
N ILE A 22 -3.83 -4.88 13.00
CA ILE A 22 -4.84 -3.99 12.42
C ILE A 22 -6.08 -3.86 13.32
N PHE A 23 -6.58 -4.98 13.88
CA PHE A 23 -7.83 -4.99 14.65
C PHE A 23 -7.66 -4.55 16.11
N HIS A 24 -6.55 -4.85 16.77
CA HIS A 24 -6.26 -4.30 18.10
C HIS A 24 -6.28 -2.77 18.08
N LEU A 25 -5.87 -2.18 16.96
CA LEU A 25 -5.77 -0.74 16.78
C LEU A 25 -7.07 -0.09 16.28
N ASN A 26 -8.10 -0.90 15.98
CA ASN A 26 -9.43 -0.39 15.63
C ASN A 26 -10.09 0.38 16.80
N VAL A 27 -9.66 0.14 18.04
CA VAL A 27 -10.14 0.90 19.21
C VAL A 27 -9.90 2.41 19.06
N LEU A 28 -8.81 2.80 18.39
CA LEU A 28 -8.47 4.20 18.16
C LEU A 28 -9.30 4.85 17.05
N GLN A 29 -10.05 4.05 16.26
CA GLN A 29 -10.86 4.50 15.13
C GLN A 29 -10.10 5.42 14.15
N GLU A 30 -8.81 5.16 13.93
CA GLU A 30 -7.96 5.98 13.05
C GLU A 30 -8.24 5.72 11.55
N TYR A 31 -8.97 4.66 11.20
CA TYR A 31 -9.22 4.26 9.82
C TYR A 31 -10.69 4.38 9.38
N ASP A 32 -10.89 4.81 8.15
CA ASP A 32 -12.16 4.71 7.44
C ASP A 32 -12.29 3.30 6.85
N TRP A 33 -12.91 2.40 7.62
CA TRP A 33 -13.13 1.02 7.17
C TRP A 33 -14.01 0.92 5.93
N ASN A 34 -14.97 1.82 5.77
CA ASN A 34 -15.88 1.79 4.62
C ASN A 34 -15.11 2.09 3.34
N THR A 35 -14.28 3.13 3.34
CA THR A 35 -13.43 3.50 2.21
C THR A 35 -12.35 2.45 1.96
N THR A 36 -11.68 1.97 3.02
CA THR A 36 -10.68 0.90 2.98
C THR A 36 -11.24 -0.38 2.32
N PHE A 37 -12.36 -0.91 2.80
CA PHE A 37 -12.94 -2.13 2.25
C PHE A 37 -13.47 -1.96 0.83
N LYS A 38 -14.04 -0.78 0.51
CA LYS A 38 -14.45 -0.48 -0.88
C LYS A 38 -13.24 -0.51 -1.79
N PHE A 39 -12.12 0.06 -1.37
CA PHE A 39 -10.89 0.08 -2.16
C PHE A 39 -10.26 -1.30 -2.36
N ILE A 40 -10.15 -2.10 -1.30
CA ILE A 40 -9.58 -3.45 -1.37
C ILE A 40 -10.39 -4.33 -2.34
N LYS A 41 -11.72 -4.19 -2.33
CA LYS A 41 -12.63 -4.91 -3.25
C LYS A 41 -12.67 -4.33 -4.66
N LYS A 42 -12.25 -3.07 -4.82
CA LYS A 42 -12.25 -2.37 -6.12
C LYS A 42 -11.14 -2.95 -6.99
N GLY A 43 -11.51 -3.44 -8.16
CA GLY A 43 -10.54 -3.78 -9.21
C GLY A 43 -10.37 -2.62 -10.19
N THR A 44 -10.09 -2.90 -11.46
CA THR A 44 -9.96 -1.91 -12.54
C THR A 44 -11.29 -1.57 -13.22
N ASN A 45 -12.26 -2.48 -13.19
CA ASN A 45 -13.53 -2.29 -13.90
C ASN A 45 -14.56 -1.50 -13.08
N VAL A 46 -15.24 -0.58 -13.76
CA VAL A 46 -16.42 0.14 -13.24
C VAL A 46 -17.61 -0.82 -13.07
N ASN A 47 -17.68 -1.85 -13.93
CA ASN A 47 -18.70 -2.89 -13.87
C ASN A 47 -18.26 -4.03 -12.94
N ARG A 48 -18.98 -4.18 -11.82
CA ARG A 48 -18.71 -5.22 -10.80
C ARG A 48 -19.01 -6.64 -11.26
N PHE A 49 -19.65 -6.82 -12.41
CA PHE A 49 -20.07 -8.11 -12.94
C PHE A 49 -19.11 -8.69 -13.99
N VAL A 50 -18.04 -7.97 -14.37
CA VAL A 50 -17.05 -8.42 -15.36
C VAL A 50 -15.67 -8.41 -14.73
N THR A 51 -15.12 -9.60 -14.50
CA THR A 51 -13.74 -9.78 -14.02
C THR A 51 -12.84 -10.17 -15.20
N ASN A 52 -11.82 -9.39 -15.50
CA ASN A 52 -10.74 -9.79 -16.40
C ASN A 52 -9.48 -10.16 -15.60
N ALA A 53 -8.47 -10.74 -16.27
CA ALA A 53 -7.27 -11.22 -15.59
C ALA A 53 -6.55 -10.12 -14.79
N LEU A 54 -6.45 -8.91 -15.33
CA LEU A 54 -5.83 -7.76 -14.68
C LEU A 54 -6.62 -7.29 -13.44
N ASP A 55 -7.94 -7.26 -13.57
CA ASP A 55 -8.89 -6.91 -12.50
C ASP A 55 -8.77 -7.89 -11.31
N ASN A 56 -8.64 -9.19 -11.61
CA ASN A 56 -8.38 -10.22 -10.61
C ASN A 56 -6.98 -10.09 -9.99
N GLU A 57 -5.94 -9.87 -10.80
CA GLU A 57 -4.57 -9.68 -10.31
C GLU A 57 -4.48 -8.52 -9.31
N ILE A 58 -5.11 -7.38 -9.63
CA ILE A 58 -5.12 -6.20 -8.74
C ILE A 58 -5.88 -6.46 -7.45
N ARG A 59 -7.04 -7.13 -7.49
CA ARG A 59 -7.78 -7.48 -6.26
C ARG A 59 -7.01 -8.46 -5.40
N THR A 60 -6.45 -9.52 -5.99
CA THR A 60 -5.64 -10.50 -5.28
C THR A 60 -4.44 -9.83 -4.63
N TYR A 61 -3.74 -8.95 -5.35
CA TYR A 61 -2.66 -8.15 -4.79
C TYR A 61 -3.14 -7.35 -3.56
N LYS A 62 -4.23 -6.59 -3.69
CA LYS A 62 -4.76 -5.76 -2.59
C LYS A 62 -5.10 -6.57 -1.35
N ILE A 63 -5.75 -7.72 -1.54
CA ILE A 63 -6.13 -8.63 -0.46
C ILE A 63 -4.88 -9.19 0.21
N ASN A 64 -3.97 -9.79 -0.57
CA ASN A 64 -2.75 -10.39 -0.05
C ASN A 64 -1.87 -9.36 0.66
N ASN A 65 -1.81 -8.14 0.14
CA ASN A 65 -1.11 -7.04 0.76
C ASN A 65 -1.72 -6.62 2.10
N PHE A 66 -3.05 -6.51 2.16
CA PHE A 66 -3.78 -6.15 3.38
C PHE A 66 -3.57 -7.19 4.50
N ILE A 67 -3.57 -8.49 4.16
CA ILE A 67 -3.33 -9.58 5.10
C ILE A 67 -1.83 -9.96 5.24
N LYS A 68 -0.91 -9.17 4.68
CA LYS A 68 0.55 -9.42 4.71
C LYS A 68 1.01 -10.78 4.15
N GLU A 69 0.26 -11.36 3.22
CA GLU A 69 0.59 -12.61 2.52
C GLU A 69 1.25 -12.39 1.15
N LEU A 70 1.72 -11.18 0.84
CA LEU A 70 2.57 -10.99 -0.33
C LEU A 70 3.86 -11.83 -0.19
N PRO A 71 4.34 -12.47 -1.26
CA PRO A 71 5.52 -13.31 -1.20
C PRO A 71 6.76 -12.47 -0.84
N LYS A 72 7.46 -12.87 0.24
CA LYS A 72 8.79 -12.40 0.63
C LYS A 72 9.87 -13.38 0.14
N TYR A 73 11.15 -13.01 0.16
CA TYR A 73 12.23 -13.91 -0.27
C TYR A 73 12.25 -15.22 0.51
N GLU A 74 11.96 -15.21 1.80
CA GLU A 74 11.83 -16.43 2.62
C GLU A 74 10.81 -17.43 2.01
N ILE A 75 9.61 -16.97 1.65
CA ILE A 75 8.55 -17.81 1.09
C ILE A 75 8.94 -18.32 -0.30
N LEU A 76 9.57 -17.47 -1.10
CA LEU A 76 10.01 -17.83 -2.46
C LEU A 76 11.19 -18.81 -2.44
N PHE A 77 12.12 -18.64 -1.51
CA PHE A 77 13.23 -19.54 -1.24
C PHE A 77 12.72 -20.93 -0.83
N LYS A 78 11.79 -20.99 0.15
CA LYS A 78 11.13 -22.25 0.58
C LYS A 78 10.41 -22.98 -0.55
N ARG A 79 9.92 -22.25 -1.57
CA ARG A 79 9.23 -22.82 -2.74
C ARG A 79 10.19 -23.34 -3.83
N GLY A 80 11.51 -23.21 -3.66
CA GLY A 80 12.50 -23.70 -4.62
C GLY A 80 12.48 -22.94 -5.93
N ASN A 81 12.18 -21.64 -5.91
CA ASN A 81 12.29 -20.82 -7.12
C ASN A 81 13.77 -20.62 -7.47
N ASN A 82 14.23 -21.19 -8.59
CA ASN A 82 15.64 -21.34 -8.97
C ASN A 82 16.49 -20.04 -8.99
N ALA A 83 15.89 -18.86 -8.98
CA ALA A 83 16.60 -17.57 -8.96
C ALA A 83 16.85 -17.00 -7.54
N ILE A 84 16.19 -17.52 -6.50
CA ILE A 84 16.32 -17.03 -5.13
C ILE A 84 17.01 -18.12 -4.30
N ILE A 85 18.29 -17.90 -4.01
CA ILE A 85 19.18 -18.85 -3.33
C ILE A 85 19.33 -18.57 -1.82
N THR A 86 18.78 -17.46 -1.33
CA THR A 86 18.82 -17.04 0.08
C THR A 86 17.58 -16.20 0.42
N GLU A 87 17.24 -16.11 1.71
CA GLU A 87 16.18 -15.25 2.24
C GLU A 87 16.57 -13.76 2.34
N ALA A 88 17.83 -13.42 2.09
CA ALA A 88 18.37 -12.07 2.14
C ALA A 88 17.91 -11.20 0.95
N CYS A 89 17.87 -9.89 1.18
CA CYS A 89 17.54 -8.93 0.13
C CYS A 89 18.54 -8.96 -1.03
N ILE A 90 18.10 -9.43 -2.20
CA ILE A 90 18.94 -9.50 -3.40
C ILE A 90 19.45 -8.12 -3.86
N ARG A 91 18.74 -7.02 -3.54
CA ARG A 91 19.12 -5.66 -3.99
C ARG A 91 20.40 -5.18 -3.30
N CYS A 92 20.52 -5.36 -1.99
CA CYS A 92 21.72 -4.97 -1.24
C CYS A 92 22.74 -6.10 -1.10
N TYR A 93 22.29 -7.36 -1.18
CA TYR A 93 23.19 -8.52 -1.26
C TYR A 93 24.04 -8.47 -2.54
N ASN A 94 23.47 -8.06 -3.69
CA ASN A 94 24.22 -7.96 -4.95
C ASN A 94 24.99 -6.64 -5.14
N ARG A 95 24.78 -5.62 -4.30
CA ARG A 95 25.39 -4.29 -4.48
C ARG A 95 26.18 -3.87 -3.25
N THR A 96 27.52 -3.97 -3.33
CA THR A 96 28.60 -3.38 -2.50
C THR A 96 28.53 -3.42 -0.97
N ASN A 97 27.37 -3.54 -0.34
CA ASN A 97 27.19 -3.37 1.10
C ASN A 97 27.04 -4.72 1.82
N ASN A 98 26.75 -5.82 1.10
CA ASN A 98 26.75 -7.20 1.60
C ASN A 98 26.00 -7.43 2.94
N HIS A 99 24.91 -6.69 3.17
CA HIS A 99 24.08 -6.88 4.36
C HIS A 99 23.25 -8.15 4.18
N ASN A 100 23.56 -9.19 4.96
CA ASN A 100 22.80 -10.44 5.01
C ASN A 100 21.54 -10.28 5.88
N VAL A 101 20.67 -9.33 5.52
CA VAL A 101 19.43 -9.04 6.24
C VAL A 101 18.27 -9.71 5.51
N PRO A 102 17.45 -10.54 6.19
CA PRO A 102 16.26 -11.13 5.61
C PRO A 102 15.32 -10.04 5.06
N GLU A 103 14.82 -10.25 3.85
CA GLU A 103 13.86 -9.30 3.26
C GLU A 103 12.50 -9.44 3.95
N ASN A 104 12.19 -8.44 4.79
CA ASN A 104 10.87 -8.25 5.34
C ASN A 104 10.19 -7.01 4.74
N TRP A 105 8.97 -6.74 5.18
CA TRP A 105 8.18 -5.69 4.56
C TRP A 105 8.81 -4.31 4.76
N ASP A 106 9.36 -4.02 5.95
CA ASP A 106 10.02 -2.74 6.24
C ASP A 106 11.39 -2.60 5.55
N HIS A 107 12.12 -3.70 5.39
CA HIS A 107 13.41 -3.70 4.70
C HIS A 107 13.28 -3.27 3.23
N MET A 108 12.21 -3.68 2.53
CA MET A 108 11.97 -3.27 1.14
C MET A 108 11.96 -1.74 0.98
N TRP A 109 11.49 -1.01 2.00
CA TRP A 109 11.39 0.44 2.00
C TRP A 109 12.67 1.15 2.42
N GLU A 110 13.40 0.54 3.36
CA GLU A 110 14.60 1.12 3.98
C GLU A 110 15.90 0.72 3.26
N CYS A 111 15.84 -0.27 2.35
CA CYS A 111 16.97 -0.74 1.59
C CYS A 111 17.59 0.40 0.77
N THR A 112 18.85 0.76 1.08
CA THR A 112 19.58 1.84 0.39
C THR A 112 19.83 1.54 -1.08
N SER A 113 19.77 0.27 -1.47
CA SER A 113 19.92 -0.16 -2.86
C SER A 113 18.61 -0.08 -3.66
N ASN A 114 17.50 0.30 -3.01
CA ASN A 114 16.22 0.51 -3.67
C ASN A 114 16.17 1.87 -4.38
N GLU A 115 15.66 1.90 -5.61
CA GLU A 115 15.66 3.11 -6.45
C GLU A 115 14.55 4.12 -6.07
N TYR A 116 13.54 3.64 -5.34
CA TYR A 116 12.34 4.41 -5.00
C TYR A 116 12.16 4.49 -3.49
N THR A 117 12.28 5.70 -2.95
CA THR A 117 11.89 6.02 -1.57
C THR A 117 10.39 6.32 -1.49
N GLU A 118 9.81 6.29 -0.29
CA GLU A 118 8.42 6.71 -0.03
C GLU A 118 8.14 8.12 -0.57
N GLU A 119 9.09 9.04 -0.32
CA GLU A 119 9.05 10.42 -0.80
C GLU A 119 9.03 10.50 -2.34
N LYS A 120 9.92 9.77 -3.01
CA LYS A 120 10.00 9.74 -4.48
C LYS A 120 8.71 9.20 -5.09
N ILE A 121 8.11 8.18 -4.49
CA ILE A 121 6.80 7.64 -4.93
C ILE A 121 5.72 8.70 -4.81
N MET A 122 5.68 9.41 -3.68
CA MET A 122 4.67 10.43 -3.40
C MET A 122 4.76 11.60 -4.38
N PHE A 123 5.95 12.14 -4.60
CA PHE A 123 6.16 13.23 -5.53
C PHE A 123 5.90 12.83 -6.98
N ASN A 124 6.33 11.64 -7.40
CA ASN A 124 6.07 11.16 -8.76
C ASN A 124 4.57 11.04 -9.02
N ALA A 125 3.79 10.49 -8.08
CA ALA A 125 2.34 10.39 -8.20
C ALA A 125 1.68 11.77 -8.38
N LEU A 126 2.14 12.78 -7.65
CA LEU A 126 1.63 14.15 -7.78
C LEU A 126 2.01 14.78 -9.12
N MET A 127 3.27 14.64 -9.55
CA MET A 127 3.72 15.16 -10.85
C MET A 127 2.98 14.52 -12.03
N GLU A 128 2.74 13.21 -11.97
CA GLU A 128 1.95 12.50 -12.98
C GLU A 128 0.52 13.06 -13.06
N LEU A 129 -0.16 13.24 -11.92
CA LEU A 129 -1.50 13.80 -11.86
C LEU A 129 -1.54 15.26 -12.33
N GLU A 130 -0.53 16.07 -11.98
CA GLU A 130 -0.42 17.44 -12.46
C GLU A 130 -0.26 17.49 -13.98
N ASN A 131 0.56 16.60 -14.55
CA ASN A 131 0.73 16.52 -15.99
C ASN A 131 -0.55 16.04 -16.70
N GLU A 132 -1.23 15.02 -16.16
CA GLU A 132 -2.52 14.53 -16.65
C GLU A 132 -3.61 15.60 -16.62
N PHE A 133 -3.64 16.45 -15.59
CA PHE A 133 -4.66 17.48 -15.40
C PHE A 133 -4.25 18.85 -15.95
N LYS A 134 -3.11 18.97 -16.63
CA LYS A 134 -2.55 20.24 -17.13
C LYS A 134 -3.58 21.11 -17.89
N ASN A 135 -4.43 20.46 -18.70
CA ASN A 135 -5.46 21.13 -19.50
C ASN A 135 -6.88 21.00 -18.89
N ASN A 136 -7.02 20.40 -17.70
CA ASN A 136 -8.30 20.20 -17.01
C ASN A 136 -8.34 21.05 -15.74
N THR A 137 -8.76 22.31 -15.88
CA THR A 137 -8.82 23.28 -14.77
C THR A 137 -9.70 22.81 -13.61
N ILE A 138 -10.77 22.06 -13.89
CA ILE A 138 -11.70 21.52 -12.91
C ILE A 138 -11.01 20.51 -11.98
N LYS A 139 -10.11 19.67 -12.51
CA LYS A 139 -9.32 18.70 -11.72
C LYS A 139 -8.03 19.31 -11.15
N MET A 140 -7.39 20.21 -11.89
CA MET A 140 -6.15 20.86 -11.46
C MET A 140 -6.34 21.72 -10.21
N LYS A 141 -7.45 22.47 -10.13
CA LYS A 141 -7.74 23.34 -8.98
C LYS A 141 -7.82 22.57 -7.66
N PRO A 142 -8.64 21.51 -7.50
CA PRO A 142 -8.65 20.74 -6.26
C PRO A 142 -7.32 20.06 -5.98
N LEU A 143 -6.59 19.56 -7.00
CA LEU A 143 -5.25 18.95 -6.82
C LEU A 143 -4.31 19.92 -6.11
N LYS A 144 -4.08 21.11 -6.68
CA LYS A 144 -3.22 22.13 -6.08
C LYS A 144 -3.62 22.52 -4.65
N HIS A 145 -4.92 22.52 -4.35
CA HIS A 145 -5.41 22.87 -3.01
C HIS A 145 -5.14 21.80 -1.96
N VAL A 146 -5.11 20.52 -2.32
CA VAL A 146 -4.99 19.44 -1.34
C VAL A 146 -3.56 18.91 -1.20
N THR A 147 -2.68 19.17 -2.18
CA THR A 147 -1.33 18.60 -2.24
C THR A 147 -0.51 18.84 -0.96
N VAL A 148 -0.40 20.09 -0.48
CA VAL A 148 0.44 20.40 0.69
C VAL A 148 -0.09 19.74 1.95
N GLU A 149 -1.40 19.80 2.19
CA GLU A 149 -2.04 19.15 3.33
C GLU A 149 -1.88 17.63 3.27
N TYR A 150 -2.00 17.03 2.08
CA TYR A 150 -1.81 15.60 1.87
C TYR A 150 -0.38 15.16 2.19
N ILE A 151 0.63 15.83 1.63
CA ILE A 151 2.05 15.54 1.90
C ILE A 151 2.34 15.68 3.39
N THR A 152 1.89 16.79 3.99
CA THR A 152 2.07 17.06 5.41
C THR A 152 1.50 15.93 6.26
N LEU A 153 0.29 15.46 5.95
CA LEU A 153 -0.34 14.35 6.66
C LEU A 153 0.42 13.05 6.48
N MET A 154 0.85 12.72 5.26
CA MET A 154 1.55 11.45 4.98
C MET A 154 2.91 11.35 5.65
N ASN A 155 3.58 12.49 5.87
CA ASN A 155 4.85 12.59 6.58
C ASN A 155 4.71 12.67 8.11
N GLN A 156 3.49 12.62 8.66
CA GLN A 156 3.31 12.46 10.10
C GLN A 156 3.52 11.01 10.51
N THR A 157 3.89 10.82 11.77
CA THR A 157 3.96 9.49 12.38
C THR A 157 2.58 8.86 12.44
N SER A 158 2.54 7.59 12.08
CA SER A 158 1.42 6.70 12.29
C SER A 158 1.29 6.42 13.78
N LYS A 159 0.08 6.50 14.32
CA LYS A 159 -0.17 6.15 15.73
C LYS A 159 -0.23 4.64 15.97
N ILE A 160 -0.16 3.86 14.89
CA ILE A 160 -0.65 2.49 14.83
C ILE A 160 0.34 1.56 14.14
N LEU A 161 1.03 2.02 13.09
CA LEU A 161 2.10 1.25 12.49
C LEU A 161 3.42 1.52 13.20
N ILE A 162 3.99 0.45 13.76
CA ILE A 162 5.35 0.41 14.28
C ILE A 162 6.18 -0.41 13.29
N SER A 163 7.33 0.12 12.89
CA SER A 163 8.29 -0.58 12.04
C SER A 163 8.91 -1.74 12.83
N GLU A 164 8.86 -2.93 12.25
CA GLU A 164 9.46 -4.17 12.77
C GLU A 164 10.99 -4.01 12.86
N ASN A 165 11.61 -3.28 11.94
CA ASN A 165 13.07 -3.09 11.92
C ASN A 165 13.57 -2.10 12.99
N THR A 166 12.83 -1.01 13.22
CA THR A 166 13.30 0.10 14.07
C THR A 166 12.63 0.16 15.43
N GLY A 167 11.50 -0.54 15.61
CA GLY A 167 10.66 -0.44 16.80
C GLY A 167 9.99 0.94 16.97
N ARG A 168 10.06 1.81 15.96
CA ARG A 168 9.50 3.17 15.99
C ARG A 168 8.23 3.26 15.18
N HIS A 169 7.40 4.25 15.51
CA HIS A 169 6.24 4.60 14.70
C HIS A 169 6.67 4.94 13.27
N ALA A 170 6.10 4.22 12.30
CA ALA A 170 6.30 4.47 10.89
C ALA A 170 5.58 5.76 10.46
N LEU A 171 5.79 6.23 9.23
CA LEU A 171 4.99 7.30 8.65
C LEU A 171 3.59 6.82 8.28
N LYS A 172 2.59 7.72 8.28
CA LYS A 172 1.24 7.44 7.77
C LYS A 172 1.26 7.00 6.31
N PHE A 173 2.29 7.37 5.56
CA PHE A 173 2.51 6.83 4.23
C PHE A 173 2.50 5.29 4.21
N ARG A 174 3.08 4.61 5.22
CA ARG A 174 3.05 3.14 5.29
C ARG A 174 1.65 2.56 5.55
N GLU A 175 0.72 3.34 6.10
CA GLU A 175 -0.68 2.94 6.26
C GLU A 175 -1.35 2.78 4.89
N LEU A 176 -1.14 3.76 3.99
CA LEU A 176 -1.64 3.65 2.63
C LEU A 176 -1.02 2.45 1.92
N ALA A 177 0.26 2.13 2.18
CA ALA A 177 0.95 1.03 1.55
C ALA A 177 0.30 -0.33 1.90
N LYS A 178 -0.34 -0.46 3.06
CA LYS A 178 -1.20 -1.61 3.43
C LYS A 178 -2.61 -1.57 2.82
N GLY A 179 -2.98 -0.47 2.17
CA GLY A 179 -4.31 -0.21 1.63
C GLY A 179 -5.28 0.36 2.66
N LEU A 180 -4.78 0.89 3.79
CA LEU A 180 -5.58 1.47 4.87
C LEU A 180 -5.83 2.95 4.62
N TYR A 181 -7.09 3.37 4.65
CA TYR A 181 -7.48 4.77 4.47
C TYR A 181 -7.61 5.47 5.83
N ASN A 182 -6.69 6.37 6.14
CA ASN A 182 -6.69 7.11 7.41
C ASN A 182 -7.84 8.14 7.47
N ASN A 183 -8.59 8.17 8.57
CA ASN A 183 -9.73 9.08 8.78
C ASN A 183 -9.36 10.57 8.71
N GLN A 184 -8.10 10.92 8.95
CA GLN A 184 -7.63 12.30 8.84
C GLN A 184 -7.60 12.79 7.39
N LEU A 185 -7.49 11.89 6.41
CA LEU A 185 -7.60 12.25 4.98
C LEU A 185 -8.98 12.85 4.67
N ASN A 186 -10.04 12.39 5.34
CA ASN A 186 -11.40 12.94 5.17
C ASN A 186 -11.54 14.39 5.65
N LYS A 187 -10.54 14.91 6.39
CA LYS A 187 -10.49 16.30 6.87
C LYS A 187 -9.81 17.24 5.87
N ILE A 188 -9.10 16.69 4.88
CA ILE A 188 -8.42 17.48 3.84
C ILE A 188 -9.45 17.95 2.82
N GLY A 189 -9.61 19.27 2.72
CA GLY A 189 -10.56 19.89 1.82
C GLY A 189 -12.02 19.76 2.24
N ARG A 190 -12.78 20.86 2.07
CA ARG A 190 -14.19 20.95 2.50
C ARG A 190 -15.18 20.50 1.42
N THR A 191 -14.84 20.68 0.15
CA THR A 191 -15.74 20.40 -0.97
C THR A 191 -15.60 18.96 -1.45
N GLU A 192 -16.66 18.40 -2.03
CA GLU A 192 -16.64 17.03 -2.54
C GLU A 192 -15.55 16.82 -3.60
N ALA A 193 -15.34 17.80 -4.49
CA ALA A 193 -14.26 17.75 -5.47
C ALA A 193 -12.85 17.63 -4.85
N LYS A 194 -12.61 18.26 -3.69
CA LYS A 194 -11.33 18.17 -2.98
C LYS A 194 -11.20 16.82 -2.28
N LYS A 195 -12.26 16.35 -1.61
CA LYS A 195 -12.28 15.03 -0.97
C LYS A 195 -12.06 13.90 -1.97
N GLU A 196 -12.67 14.00 -3.15
CA GLU A 196 -12.46 13.04 -4.22
C GLU A 196 -11.03 13.09 -4.76
N MET A 197 -10.45 14.29 -4.90
CA MET A 197 -9.05 14.43 -5.31
C MET A 197 -8.09 13.78 -4.30
N VAL A 198 -8.33 13.90 -2.99
CA VAL A 198 -7.53 13.21 -1.97
C VAL A 198 -7.56 11.69 -2.16
N LYS A 199 -8.73 11.11 -2.48
CA LYS A 199 -8.84 9.69 -2.80
C LYS A 199 -8.08 9.34 -4.08
N VAL A 200 -8.15 10.17 -5.12
CA VAL A 200 -7.39 9.96 -6.37
C VAL A 200 -5.88 9.92 -6.10
N ILE A 201 -5.35 10.88 -5.33
CA ILE A 201 -3.93 10.91 -4.96
C ILE A 201 -3.55 9.67 -4.13
N TRP A 202 -4.39 9.30 -3.16
CA TRP A 202 -4.18 8.12 -2.31
C TRP A 202 -4.16 6.82 -3.12
N GLU A 203 -5.13 6.62 -4.02
CA GLU A 203 -5.18 5.44 -4.89
C GLU A 203 -3.99 5.40 -5.86
N ARG A 204 -3.58 6.54 -6.43
CA ARG A 204 -2.40 6.63 -7.31
C ARG A 204 -1.13 6.20 -6.57
N ASN A 205 -0.93 6.73 -5.36
CA ASN A 205 0.21 6.36 -4.53
C ASN A 205 0.23 4.86 -4.23
N TYR A 206 -0.90 4.27 -3.85
CA TYR A 206 -1.00 2.83 -3.62
C TYR A 206 -0.56 1.98 -4.82
N LEU A 207 -1.01 2.36 -6.02
CA LEU A 207 -0.65 1.65 -7.24
C LEU A 207 0.83 1.84 -7.61
N ASN A 208 1.36 3.05 -7.42
CA ASN A 208 2.78 3.31 -7.66
C ASN A 208 3.68 2.50 -6.72
N ILE A 209 3.26 2.26 -5.47
CA ILE A 209 3.96 1.36 -4.53
C ILE A 209 4.02 -0.06 -5.08
N ARG A 210 2.87 -0.60 -5.51
CA ARG A 210 2.78 -1.92 -6.14
C ARG A 210 3.78 -2.00 -7.30
N GLU A 211 3.74 -1.04 -8.21
CA GLU A 211 4.56 -1.10 -9.42
C GLU A 211 6.06 -0.93 -9.13
N LYS A 212 6.43 0.07 -8.33
CA LYS A 212 7.84 0.48 -8.19
C LYS A 212 8.61 -0.32 -7.13
N ILE A 213 7.94 -0.75 -6.06
CA ILE A 213 8.60 -1.50 -4.98
C ILE A 213 8.38 -3.00 -5.15
N LEU A 214 7.20 -3.41 -5.63
CA LEU A 214 6.81 -4.82 -5.65
C LEU A 214 6.83 -5.45 -7.05
N TYR A 215 6.67 -4.69 -8.15
CA TYR A 215 6.90 -5.20 -9.52
C TYR A 215 8.32 -4.97 -10.02
N GLY A 216 9.08 -4.02 -9.47
CA GLY A 216 10.55 -3.99 -9.63
C GLY A 216 11.22 -5.31 -9.21
N TYR A 217 10.51 -6.14 -8.44
CA TYR A 217 10.85 -7.50 -8.05
C TYR A 217 10.78 -8.51 -9.22
N ARG A 218 9.92 -8.30 -10.23
CA ARG A 218 9.77 -9.20 -11.40
C ARG A 218 10.92 -9.09 -12.38
N ASP A 219 11.52 -7.92 -12.53
CA ASP A 219 12.68 -7.76 -13.42
C ASP A 219 13.96 -8.35 -12.81
N VAL A 220 14.03 -8.46 -11.48
CA VAL A 220 15.07 -9.23 -10.79
C VAL A 220 14.85 -10.75 -10.91
N GLN A 221 13.60 -11.21 -11.07
CA GLN A 221 13.27 -12.63 -11.32
C GLN A 221 13.51 -13.08 -12.77
N LYS A 222 13.92 -12.18 -13.67
CA LYS A 222 14.35 -12.51 -15.04
C LYS A 222 15.87 -12.67 -15.16
N LEU A 223 16.62 -12.41 -14.08
CA LEU A 223 18.04 -12.71 -13.92
C LEU A 223 18.20 -14.10 -13.31
#